data_AF-A0A840WIY3-F1
#
_entry.id   AF-A0A840WIY3-F1
#
_cell.length_a   1.000
_cell.length_b   1.000
_cell.length_c   1.000
_cell.angle_alpha   90.00
_cell.angle_beta   90.00
_cell.angle_gamma   90.00
#
_symmetry.space_group_name_H-M   'P 1'
#
loop_
_entity.id
_entity.type
_entity.pdbx_description
1 polymer ?
#
loop_
_entity_poly.entity_id
_entity_poly.type
_entity_poly.pdbx_seq_one_letter_code
_entity_poly.pdbx_strand_id
1 'polypeptide(L)'
;MTVTTEFGTWVNHGDRCNVSVESTFAGYIGGADPEWRERVENDGYFDSMVAAFRSEINAALPTNVALCGNDFYGPYYTADCDFDGYPTDEHGALDITEIIAGIDLEPILERYDPDLVKQDATLSVGPNGWHTLTIGDTAVDLPVRSNEVIPVPLLHELAVQALTEHEWELTGVWERTPAGFTATATLSA
;
A
#
# COMPACT_ATOMS: atom_id res chain seq x y z
N MET A 1 0.90 -27.97 18.35
CA MET A 1 -0.37 -27.85 17.60
C MET A 1 -1.15 -26.75 18.30
N THR A 2 -1.21 -25.57 17.70
CA THR A 2 -1.99 -24.46 18.25
C THR A 2 -3.45 -24.71 17.85
N VAL A 3 -4.35 -24.77 18.82
CA VAL A 3 -5.79 -24.82 18.52
C VAL A 3 -6.21 -23.38 18.29
N THR A 4 -6.68 -23.07 17.08
CA THR A 4 -7.28 -21.78 16.77
C THR A 4 -8.76 -21.82 17.13
N THR A 5 -9.31 -20.69 17.55
CA THR A 5 -10.75 -20.50 17.73
C THR A 5 -11.23 -19.35 16.86
N GLU A 6 -12.51 -19.39 16.50
CA GLU A 6 -13.18 -18.35 15.73
C GLU A 6 -13.62 -17.25 16.70
N PHE A 7 -13.12 -16.04 16.49
CA PHE A 7 -13.47 -14.84 17.27
C PHE A 7 -14.72 -14.14 16.71
N GLY A 8 -15.19 -14.58 15.54
CA GLY A 8 -16.41 -14.13 14.88
C GLY A 8 -16.18 -13.91 13.38
N THR A 9 -17.23 -13.46 12.70
CA THR A 9 -17.19 -13.18 11.26
C THR A 9 -17.12 -11.68 10.98
N TRP A 10 -16.85 -11.30 9.74
CA TRP A 10 -16.93 -9.93 9.26
C TRP A 10 -18.29 -9.28 9.54
N VAL A 11 -19.39 -10.04 9.45
CA VAL A 11 -20.74 -9.53 9.75
C VAL A 11 -20.89 -9.15 11.22
N ASN A 12 -20.18 -9.84 12.12
CA ASN A 12 -20.22 -9.54 13.55
C ASN A 12 -19.44 -8.27 13.89
N HIS A 13 -18.26 -8.10 13.27
CA HIS A 13 -17.25 -7.14 13.74
C HIS A 13 -16.93 -6.00 12.76
N GLY A 14 -17.01 -6.24 11.46
CA GLY A 14 -16.70 -5.24 10.42
C GLY A 14 -17.93 -4.44 10.03
N ASP A 15 -18.71 -4.94 9.07
CA ASP A 15 -19.92 -4.27 8.59
C ASP A 15 -21.13 -5.21 8.67
N ARG A 16 -22.09 -4.86 9.52
CA ARG A 16 -23.31 -5.66 9.73
C ARG A 16 -24.20 -5.75 8.50
N CYS A 17 -24.05 -4.83 7.55
CA CYS A 17 -24.83 -4.78 6.32
C CYS A 17 -24.15 -5.54 5.16
N ASN A 18 -22.90 -5.96 5.33
CA ASN A 18 -22.07 -6.54 4.28
C ASN A 18 -21.44 -7.86 4.73
N VAL A 19 -21.53 -8.90 3.90
CA VAL A 19 -21.08 -10.25 4.27
C VAL A 19 -19.57 -10.46 4.06
N SER A 20 -18.89 -9.49 3.48
CA SER A 20 -17.46 -9.57 3.18
C SER A 20 -16.77 -8.20 3.18
N VAL A 21 -15.44 -8.24 3.30
CA VAL A 21 -14.57 -7.05 3.20
C VAL A 21 -14.77 -6.36 1.84
N GLU A 22 -14.84 -7.13 0.76
CA GLU A 22 -15.05 -6.65 -0.61
C GLU A 22 -16.34 -5.85 -0.72
N SER A 23 -17.45 -6.37 -0.18
CA SER A 23 -18.74 -5.68 -0.23
C SER A 23 -18.75 -4.39 0.59
N THR A 24 -18.01 -4.35 1.70
CA THR A 24 -17.82 -3.13 2.51
C THR A 24 -17.04 -2.08 1.73
N PHE A 25 -15.93 -2.49 1.12
CA PHE A 25 -15.09 -1.60 0.32
C PHE A 25 -15.83 -1.09 -0.93
N ALA A 26 -16.58 -1.95 -1.61
CA ALA A 26 -17.44 -1.58 -2.73
C ALA A 26 -18.52 -0.57 -2.31
N GLY A 27 -19.09 -0.74 -1.12
CA GLY A 27 -20.02 0.22 -0.53
C GLY A 27 -19.38 1.58 -0.26
N TYR A 28 -18.14 1.59 0.25
CA TYR A 28 -17.37 2.79 0.52
C TYR A 28 -17.09 3.61 -0.75
N ILE A 29 -16.57 2.96 -1.80
CA ILE A 29 -16.32 3.63 -3.08
C ILE A 29 -17.59 3.88 -3.90
N GLY A 30 -18.73 3.30 -3.53
CA GLY A 30 -19.98 3.35 -4.31
C GLY A 30 -20.52 4.76 -4.55
N GLY A 31 -20.11 5.75 -3.74
CA GLY A 31 -20.43 7.17 -3.92
C GLY A 31 -19.51 7.92 -4.90
N ALA A 32 -18.43 7.30 -5.37
CA ALA A 32 -17.47 7.90 -6.30
C ALA A 32 -18.01 8.03 -7.73
N ASP A 33 -17.30 8.80 -8.54
CA ASP A 33 -17.64 9.03 -9.95
C ASP A 33 -17.78 7.70 -10.72
N PRO A 34 -18.85 7.50 -11.52
CA PRO A 34 -19.06 6.24 -12.24
C PRO A 34 -17.95 5.88 -13.23
N GLU A 35 -17.35 6.85 -13.92
CA GLU A 35 -16.26 6.60 -14.89
C GLU A 35 -14.97 6.22 -14.15
N TRP A 36 -14.72 6.86 -13.00
CA TRP A 36 -13.63 6.46 -12.11
C TRP A 36 -13.79 5.02 -11.62
N ARG A 37 -14.98 4.63 -11.15
CA ARG A 37 -15.25 3.26 -10.67
C ARG A 37 -15.09 2.21 -11.77
N GLU A 38 -15.55 2.53 -12.98
CA GLU A 38 -15.37 1.64 -14.14
C GLU A 38 -13.87 1.39 -14.44
N ARG A 39 -13.02 2.42 -14.34
CA ARG A 39 -11.57 2.25 -14.47
C ARG A 39 -10.97 1.43 -13.34
N VAL A 40 -11.38 1.68 -12.10
CA VAL A 40 -10.92 0.90 -10.94
C VAL A 40 -11.20 -0.59 -11.12
N GLU A 41 -12.37 -0.95 -11.64
CA GLU A 41 -12.73 -2.34 -11.93
C GLU A 41 -11.97 -2.89 -13.14
N ASN A 42 -11.95 -2.17 -14.27
CA ASN A 42 -11.35 -2.64 -15.52
C ASN A 42 -9.83 -2.80 -15.45
N ASP A 43 -9.15 -1.92 -14.71
CA ASP A 43 -7.69 -1.93 -14.58
C ASP A 43 -7.21 -2.84 -13.42
N GLY A 44 -8.13 -3.47 -12.69
CA GLY A 44 -7.82 -4.37 -11.58
C GLY A 44 -7.36 -3.66 -10.29
N TYR A 45 -7.59 -2.34 -10.19
CA TYR A 45 -7.28 -1.59 -8.97
C TYR A 45 -8.16 -1.99 -7.80
N PHE A 46 -9.41 -2.41 -8.06
CA PHE A 46 -10.33 -2.85 -7.00
C PHE A 46 -9.73 -3.99 -6.15
N ASP A 47 -9.24 -5.05 -6.79
CA ASP A 47 -8.66 -6.19 -6.11
C ASP A 47 -7.41 -5.80 -5.31
N SER A 48 -6.62 -4.87 -5.84
CA SER A 48 -5.43 -4.34 -5.18
C SER A 48 -5.78 -3.51 -3.94
N MET A 49 -6.80 -2.65 -4.03
CA MET A 49 -7.31 -1.87 -2.91
C MET A 49 -7.89 -2.77 -1.80
N VAL A 50 -8.69 -3.77 -2.17
CA VAL A 50 -9.21 -4.76 -1.20
C VAL A 50 -8.08 -5.52 -0.52
N ALA A 51 -7.07 -5.98 -1.28
CA ALA A 51 -5.92 -6.69 -0.72
C ALA A 51 -5.14 -5.80 0.27
N ALA A 52 -4.95 -4.53 -0.06
CA ALA A 52 -4.34 -3.54 0.84
C ALA A 52 -5.18 -3.33 2.10
N PHE A 53 -6.50 -3.17 1.98
CA PHE A 53 -7.37 -3.02 3.14
C PHE A 53 -7.31 -4.24 4.09
N ARG A 54 -7.31 -5.47 3.54
CA ARG A 54 -7.11 -6.68 4.34
C ARG A 54 -5.74 -6.73 5.03
N SER A 55 -4.71 -6.21 4.38
CA SER A 55 -3.38 -6.11 4.96
C SER A 55 -3.38 -5.15 6.15
N GLU A 56 -4.01 -3.98 6.02
CA GLU A 56 -4.15 -3.01 7.11
C GLU A 56 -4.96 -3.58 8.28
N ILE A 57 -6.06 -4.31 8.00
CA ILE A 57 -6.81 -5.02 9.06
C ILE A 57 -5.90 -5.99 9.81
N ASN A 58 -5.17 -6.85 9.10
CA ASN A 58 -4.28 -7.82 9.76
C ASN A 58 -3.09 -7.14 10.48
N ALA A 59 -2.63 -5.99 10.03
CA ALA A 59 -1.60 -5.21 10.70
C ALA A 59 -2.11 -4.51 11.97
N ALA A 60 -3.37 -4.10 11.97
CA ALA A 60 -4.04 -3.47 13.11
C ALA A 60 -4.51 -4.47 14.17
N LEU A 61 -4.62 -5.77 13.83
CA LEU A 61 -4.96 -6.83 14.78
C LEU A 61 -3.76 -7.21 15.67
N PRO A 62 -4.01 -7.78 16.86
CA PRO A 62 -2.98 -8.45 17.64
C PRO A 62 -2.25 -9.53 16.84
N THR A 63 -0.96 -9.76 17.09
CA THR A 63 -0.12 -10.70 16.30
C THR A 63 -0.67 -12.13 16.24
N ASN A 64 -1.49 -12.52 17.20
CA ASN A 64 -2.09 -13.84 17.32
C ASN A 64 -3.52 -13.91 16.75
N VAL A 65 -4.09 -12.80 16.28
CA VAL A 65 -5.41 -12.71 15.64
C VAL A 65 -5.24 -12.35 14.17
N ALA A 66 -5.93 -13.05 13.28
CA ALA A 66 -5.88 -12.78 11.85
C ALA A 66 -7.26 -12.92 11.19
N LEU A 67 -7.50 -12.13 10.16
CA LEU A 67 -8.64 -12.26 9.26
C LEU A 67 -8.29 -13.24 8.14
N CYS A 68 -8.96 -14.39 8.11
CA CYS A 68 -8.81 -15.42 7.07
C CYS A 68 -10.14 -15.63 6.36
N GLY A 69 -10.22 -15.26 5.07
CA GLY A 69 -11.52 -15.15 4.41
C GLY A 69 -12.35 -14.08 5.12
N ASN A 70 -13.57 -14.41 5.54
CA ASN A 70 -14.45 -13.48 6.25
C ASN A 70 -14.52 -13.76 7.76
N ASP A 71 -13.63 -14.61 8.29
CA ASP A 71 -13.66 -15.02 9.69
C ASP A 71 -12.38 -14.58 10.40
N PHE A 72 -12.53 -14.14 11.64
CA PHE A 72 -11.42 -13.79 12.53
C PHE A 72 -11.02 -15.02 13.34
N TYR A 73 -9.75 -15.38 13.30
CA TYR A 73 -9.19 -16.49 14.05
C TYR A 73 -8.15 -16.00 15.04
N GLY A 74 -8.16 -16.58 16.24
CA GLY A 74 -7.16 -16.31 17.28
C GLY A 74 -6.85 -17.53 18.13
N PRO A 75 -6.05 -17.40 19.21
CA PRO A 75 -5.75 -18.51 20.10
C PRO A 75 -6.99 -19.00 20.82
N TYR A 76 -7.10 -20.33 21.01
CA TYR A 76 -8.22 -20.92 21.73
C TYR A 76 -8.28 -20.53 23.21
N TYR A 77 -7.14 -20.36 23.87
CA TYR A 77 -7.09 -19.97 25.27
C TYR A 77 -6.85 -18.47 25.40
N THR A 78 -7.72 -17.78 26.16
CA THR A 78 -7.57 -16.36 26.49
C THR A 78 -6.28 -16.06 27.25
N ALA A 79 -5.71 -17.03 27.97
CA ALA A 79 -4.40 -16.90 28.60
C ALA A 79 -3.23 -16.80 27.60
N ASP A 80 -3.44 -17.25 26.36
CA ASP A 80 -2.47 -17.13 25.26
C ASP A 80 -2.72 -15.86 24.43
N CYS A 81 -3.66 -15.01 24.88
CA CYS A 81 -3.99 -13.74 24.26
C CYS A 81 -3.29 -12.59 24.99
N ASP A 82 -2.33 -11.95 24.32
CA ASP A 82 -1.78 -10.67 24.75
C ASP A 82 -2.46 -9.55 23.97
N PHE A 83 -3.44 -8.90 24.60
CA PHE A 83 -4.19 -7.78 24.04
C PHE A 83 -3.77 -6.45 24.68
N ASP A 84 -2.62 -6.38 25.36
CA ASP A 84 -2.16 -5.14 25.96
C ASP A 84 -1.96 -4.06 24.89
N GLY A 85 -2.53 -2.88 25.12
CA GLY A 85 -2.54 -1.77 24.17
C GLY A 85 -3.59 -1.86 23.05
N TYR A 86 -4.43 -2.90 23.00
CA TYR A 86 -5.53 -3.02 22.05
C TYR A 86 -6.88 -2.63 22.68
N PRO A 87 -7.84 -2.12 21.89
CA PRO A 87 -9.21 -1.87 22.35
C PRO A 87 -9.88 -3.13 22.90
N THR A 88 -10.63 -2.97 24.00
CA THR A 88 -11.40 -4.06 24.61
C THR A 88 -12.83 -3.63 24.87
N ASP A 89 -13.77 -4.57 24.71
CA ASP A 89 -15.19 -4.35 24.96
C ASP A 89 -15.51 -4.26 26.48
N GLU A 90 -16.81 -4.10 26.79
CA GLU A 90 -17.30 -4.02 28.17
C GLU A 90 -17.08 -5.31 29.00
N HIS A 91 -16.70 -6.41 28.34
CA HIS A 91 -16.39 -7.70 28.96
C HIS A 91 -14.88 -7.97 29.04
N GLY A 92 -14.05 -7.04 28.58
CA GLY A 92 -12.59 -7.19 28.54
C GLY A 92 -12.11 -8.14 27.43
N ALA A 93 -12.94 -8.44 26.45
CA ALA A 93 -12.55 -9.15 25.24
C ALA A 93 -12.06 -8.15 24.19
N LEU A 94 -11.29 -8.62 23.19
CA LEU A 94 -10.78 -7.79 22.10
C LEU A 94 -11.93 -7.14 21.32
N ASP A 95 -11.93 -5.81 21.21
CA ASP A 95 -12.91 -5.08 20.39
C ASP A 95 -12.41 -4.95 18.94
N ILE A 96 -12.69 -5.98 18.15
CA ILE A 96 -12.33 -6.02 16.73
C ILE A 96 -13.06 -4.93 15.94
N THR A 97 -14.27 -4.53 16.35
CA THR A 97 -15.03 -3.47 15.70
C THR A 97 -14.34 -2.12 15.86
N GLU A 98 -13.88 -1.78 17.07
CA GLU A 98 -13.14 -0.55 17.31
C GLU A 98 -11.81 -0.52 16.54
N ILE A 99 -11.10 -1.66 16.44
CA ILE A 99 -9.87 -1.77 15.64
C ILE A 99 -10.15 -1.49 14.16
N ILE A 100 -11.16 -2.14 13.57
CA ILE A 100 -11.50 -1.94 12.14
C ILE A 100 -11.95 -0.51 11.88
N ALA A 101 -12.75 0.08 12.78
CA ALA A 101 -13.22 1.45 12.66
C ALA A 101 -12.10 2.50 12.71
N GLY A 102 -10.94 2.15 13.27
CA GLY A 102 -9.75 3.01 13.29
C GLY A 102 -8.93 3.00 12.00
N ILE A 103 -9.24 2.14 11.02
CA ILE A 103 -8.50 2.05 9.76
C ILE A 103 -8.97 3.14 8.80
N ASP A 104 -8.02 3.96 8.34
CA ASP A 104 -8.27 4.96 7.31
C ASP A 104 -8.19 4.33 5.91
N LEU A 105 -9.24 4.48 5.13
CA LEU A 105 -9.32 3.97 3.76
C LEU A 105 -8.77 4.96 2.73
N GLU A 106 -8.67 6.25 3.07
CA GLU A 106 -8.24 7.29 2.12
C GLU A 106 -6.83 7.02 1.59
N PRO A 107 -5.81 6.68 2.41
CA PRO A 107 -4.46 6.39 1.91
C PRO A 107 -4.40 5.17 0.97
N ILE A 108 -5.36 4.24 1.11
CA ILE A 108 -5.47 3.09 0.19
C ILE A 108 -6.03 3.56 -1.14
N LEU A 109 -7.07 4.41 -1.14
CA LEU A 109 -7.63 4.98 -2.37
C LEU A 109 -6.59 5.80 -3.11
N GLU A 110 -5.92 6.73 -2.42
CA GLU A 110 -4.89 7.57 -3.01
C GLU A 110 -3.79 6.74 -3.67
N ARG A 111 -3.32 5.66 -3.01
CA ARG A 111 -2.26 4.79 -3.56
C ARG A 111 -2.65 4.07 -4.85
N TYR A 112 -3.93 3.74 -5.02
CA TYR A 112 -4.42 2.94 -6.14
C TYR A 112 -5.35 3.73 -7.08
N ASP A 113 -5.38 5.06 -6.96
CA ASP A 113 -6.22 5.89 -7.80
C ASP A 113 -5.84 5.73 -9.28
N PRO A 114 -6.78 5.35 -10.17
CA PRO A 114 -6.54 5.26 -11.63
C PRO A 114 -6.16 6.60 -12.27
N ASP A 115 -6.45 7.74 -11.61
CA ASP A 115 -6.02 9.07 -12.09
C ASP A 115 -4.57 9.39 -11.74
N LEU A 116 -3.89 8.56 -10.94
CA LEU A 116 -2.46 8.73 -10.69
C LEU A 116 -1.65 8.53 -11.98
N VAL A 117 -0.89 9.56 -12.32
CA VAL A 117 0.06 9.50 -13.45
C VAL A 117 1.28 8.69 -13.02
N LYS A 118 1.36 7.43 -13.48
CA LYS A 118 2.51 6.54 -13.28
C LYS A 118 3.42 6.55 -14.49
N GLN A 119 4.72 6.70 -14.27
CA GLN A 119 5.73 6.67 -15.32
C GLN A 119 6.99 5.93 -14.89
N ASP A 120 7.67 5.33 -15.86
CA ASP A 120 8.95 4.71 -15.62
C ASP A 120 10.03 5.80 -15.47
N ALA A 121 10.66 5.82 -14.31
CA ALA A 121 11.86 6.59 -14.02
C ALA A 121 13.08 5.76 -14.43
N THR A 122 13.86 6.25 -15.38
CA THR A 122 15.09 5.61 -15.85
C THR A 122 16.31 6.42 -15.43
N LEU A 123 17.26 5.76 -14.80
CA LEU A 123 18.55 6.31 -14.43
C LEU A 123 19.63 5.74 -15.36
N SER A 124 20.25 6.59 -16.18
CA SER A 124 21.26 6.20 -17.16
C SER A 124 22.40 7.21 -17.22
N VAL A 125 23.36 7.00 -18.13
CA VAL A 125 24.40 7.99 -18.42
C VAL A 125 24.00 8.78 -19.66
N GLY A 126 23.81 10.08 -19.50
CA GLY A 126 23.46 11.01 -20.57
C GLY A 126 24.60 11.23 -21.57
N PRO A 127 24.30 11.83 -22.74
CA PRO A 127 25.28 12.06 -23.80
C PRO A 127 26.39 13.05 -23.41
N ASN A 128 26.17 13.86 -22.39
CA ASN A 128 27.13 14.80 -21.80
C ASN A 128 28.03 14.16 -20.73
N GLY A 129 27.86 12.85 -20.46
CA GLY A 129 28.63 12.10 -19.49
C GLY A 129 28.19 12.27 -18.04
N TRP A 130 27.06 12.94 -17.78
CA TRP A 130 26.42 12.98 -16.46
C TRP A 130 25.47 11.79 -16.28
N HIS A 131 25.20 11.42 -15.04
CA HIS A 131 24.06 10.55 -14.75
C HIS A 131 22.78 11.36 -14.96
N THR A 132 21.84 10.81 -15.73
CA THR A 132 20.59 11.48 -16.08
C THR A 132 19.43 10.61 -15.62
N LEU A 133 18.50 11.23 -14.90
CA LEU A 133 17.21 10.71 -14.54
C LEU A 133 16.18 11.15 -15.59
N THR A 134 15.47 10.21 -16.20
CA THR A 134 14.42 10.47 -17.18
C THR A 134 13.09 9.96 -16.65
N ILE A 135 12.06 10.80 -16.62
CA ILE A 135 10.67 10.43 -16.31
C ILE A 135 9.77 11.07 -17.37
N GLY A 136 9.13 10.22 -18.20
CA GLY A 136 8.36 10.68 -19.36
C GLY A 136 9.18 11.53 -20.30
N ASP A 137 8.72 12.75 -20.54
CA ASP A 137 9.40 13.74 -21.40
C ASP A 137 10.42 14.62 -20.64
N THR A 138 10.57 14.41 -19.33
CA THR A 138 11.50 15.18 -18.48
C THR A 138 12.81 14.43 -18.31
N ALA A 139 13.94 15.12 -18.49
CA ALA A 139 15.28 14.60 -18.21
C ALA A 139 16.03 15.57 -17.30
N VAL A 140 16.61 15.04 -16.22
CA VAL A 140 17.31 15.79 -15.18
C VAL A 140 18.71 15.21 -15.02
N ASP A 141 19.74 16.05 -15.23
CA ASP A 141 21.11 15.66 -14.96
C ASP A 141 21.37 15.71 -13.45
N LEU A 142 21.73 14.56 -12.89
CA LEU A 142 22.15 14.44 -11.50
C LEU A 142 23.56 15.03 -11.36
N PRO A 143 23.94 15.54 -10.17
CA PRO A 143 25.24 16.16 -9.93
C PRO A 143 26.38 15.13 -9.78
N VAL A 144 26.40 14.10 -10.63
CA VAL A 144 27.37 13.01 -10.65
C VAL A 144 27.80 12.72 -12.08
N ARG A 145 29.10 12.69 -12.32
CA ARG A 145 29.64 12.31 -13.63
C ARG A 145 29.88 10.81 -13.73
N SER A 146 29.74 10.26 -14.93
CA SER A 146 29.99 8.85 -15.24
C SER A 146 31.41 8.35 -14.94
N ASN A 147 32.39 9.25 -14.82
CA ASN A 147 33.76 8.92 -14.43
C ASN A 147 34.00 9.01 -12.90
N GLU A 148 33.01 9.44 -12.12
CA GLU A 148 33.07 9.48 -10.67
C GLU A 148 32.61 8.14 -10.10
N VAL A 149 33.37 7.59 -9.16
CA VAL A 149 33.02 6.33 -8.50
C VAL A 149 32.14 6.66 -7.30
N ILE A 150 30.84 6.39 -7.43
CA ILE A 150 29.87 6.58 -6.35
C ILE A 150 29.16 5.26 -6.04
N PRO A 151 28.83 4.99 -4.77
CA PRO A 151 28.00 3.84 -4.42
C PRO A 151 26.61 3.95 -5.07
N VAL A 152 26.13 2.85 -5.67
CA VAL A 152 24.78 2.78 -6.26
C VAL A 152 23.66 3.29 -5.33
N PRO A 153 23.66 2.98 -4.01
CA PRO A 153 22.64 3.53 -3.11
C PRO A 153 22.61 5.06 -3.06
N LEU A 154 23.78 5.71 -3.08
CA LEU A 154 23.86 7.18 -3.07
C LEU A 154 23.33 7.76 -4.39
N LEU A 155 23.53 7.05 -5.51
CA LEU A 155 23.01 7.49 -6.80
C LEU A 155 21.48 7.38 -6.83
N HIS A 156 20.92 6.33 -6.21
CA HIS A 156 19.47 6.20 -6.04
C HIS A 156 18.90 7.29 -5.13
N GLU A 157 19.58 7.64 -4.04
CA GLU A 157 19.17 8.75 -3.16
C GLU A 157 19.10 10.09 -3.91
N LEU A 158 20.11 10.39 -4.73
CA LEU A 158 20.11 11.59 -5.57
C LEU A 158 18.99 11.58 -6.61
N ALA A 159 18.70 10.40 -7.20
CA ALA A 159 17.59 10.25 -8.12
C ALA A 159 16.23 10.45 -7.42
N VAL A 160 16.06 9.94 -6.20
CA VAL A 160 14.85 10.15 -5.39
C VAL A 160 14.68 11.62 -5.04
N GLN A 161 15.76 12.30 -4.64
CA GLN A 161 15.69 13.75 -4.38
C GLN A 161 15.27 14.52 -5.63
N ALA A 162 15.85 14.20 -6.79
CA ALA A 162 15.47 14.83 -8.07
C ALA A 162 14.01 14.53 -8.45
N LEU A 163 13.51 13.32 -8.20
CA LEU A 163 12.08 13.01 -8.36
C LEU A 163 11.22 13.95 -7.51
N THR A 164 11.52 14.06 -6.22
CA THR A 164 10.76 14.91 -5.28
C THR A 164 10.80 16.39 -5.65
N GLU A 165 11.96 16.90 -6.11
CA GLU A 165 12.10 18.29 -6.61
C GLU A 165 11.23 18.58 -7.84
N HIS A 166 10.85 17.53 -8.57
CA HIS A 166 10.00 17.58 -9.76
C HIS A 166 8.58 17.06 -9.51
N GLU A 167 8.14 16.98 -8.25
CA GLU A 167 6.79 16.53 -7.86
C GLU A 167 6.51 15.07 -8.23
N TRP A 168 7.54 14.22 -8.26
CA TRP A 168 7.40 12.77 -8.43
C TRP A 168 7.78 12.03 -7.15
N GLU A 169 7.06 10.96 -6.86
CA GLU A 169 7.36 10.01 -5.79
C GLU A 169 7.76 8.65 -6.37
N LEU A 170 8.85 8.07 -5.85
CA LEU A 170 9.29 6.73 -6.22
C LEU A 170 8.39 5.68 -5.55
N THR A 171 7.61 4.94 -6.33
CA THR A 171 6.69 3.90 -5.81
C THR A 171 7.19 2.47 -6.03
N GLY A 172 8.28 2.29 -6.77
CA GLY A 172 8.93 1.00 -7.02
C GLY A 172 10.37 0.92 -6.51
N VAL A 173 10.98 -0.27 -6.62
CA VAL A 173 12.41 -0.46 -6.38
C VAL A 173 13.21 -0.23 -7.65
N TRP A 174 14.43 0.28 -7.52
CA TRP A 174 15.37 0.38 -8.64
C TRP A 174 15.82 -1.00 -9.10
N GLU A 175 15.46 -1.36 -10.32
CA GLU A 175 15.87 -2.58 -11.00
C GLU A 175 16.99 -2.29 -11.98
N ARG A 176 18.02 -3.13 -11.97
CA ARG A 176 19.15 -3.01 -12.90
C ARG A 176 18.76 -3.53 -14.29
N THR A 177 18.97 -2.72 -15.30
CA THR A 177 18.78 -3.06 -16.72
C THR A 177 20.11 -2.98 -17.49
N PRO A 178 20.18 -3.45 -18.74
CA PRO A 178 21.36 -3.23 -19.59
C PRO A 178 21.69 -1.75 -19.84
N ALA A 179 20.68 -0.87 -19.75
CA ALA A 179 20.82 0.57 -20.01
C ALA A 179 21.10 1.41 -18.74
N GLY A 180 20.98 0.82 -17.55
CA GLY A 180 21.14 1.53 -16.28
C GLY A 180 20.25 0.94 -15.19
N PHE A 181 19.43 1.78 -14.56
CA PHE A 181 18.42 1.38 -13.59
C PHE A 181 17.05 1.91 -13.99
N THR A 182 15.99 1.19 -13.67
CA THR A 182 14.61 1.62 -13.89
C THR A 182 13.80 1.43 -12.62
N ALA A 183 12.82 2.29 -12.39
CA ALA A 183 11.84 2.15 -11.32
C ALA A 183 10.53 2.82 -11.74
N THR A 184 9.43 2.53 -11.04
CA THR A 184 8.18 3.24 -11.24
C THR A 184 8.13 4.47 -10.33
N ALA A 185 7.75 5.61 -10.90
CA ALA A 185 7.47 6.84 -10.19
C ALA A 185 6.04 7.30 -10.47
N THR A 186 5.46 8.03 -9.53
CA THR A 186 4.09 8.54 -9.62
C THR A 186 4.12 10.05 -9.40
N LEU A 187 3.36 10.80 -10.18
CA LEU A 187 3.27 12.25 -10.00
C LEU A 187 2.49 12.51 -8.69
N SER A 188 3.10 13.25 -7.77
CA SER A 188 2.46 13.73 -6.56
C SER A 188 1.37 14.73 -6.94
N ALA A 189 0.14 14.49 -6.49
CA ALA A 189 -1.01 15.36 -6.73
C ALA A 189 -0.96 16.67 -5.92
#